data_AF-A0A0N4VFQ1-F1
#
_entry.id   AF-A0A0N4VFQ1-F1
#
_cell.length_a   1.000
_cell.length_b   1.000
_cell.length_c   1.000
_cell.angle_alpha   90.00
_cell.angle_beta   90.00
_cell.angle_gamma   90.00
#
_symmetry.space_group_name_H-M   'P 1'
#
loop_
_entity.id
_entity.type
_entity.pdbx_description
1 polymer ?
#
loop_
_entity_poly.entity_id
_entity_poly.type
_entity_poly.pdbx_seq_one_letter_code
_entity_poly.pdbx_strand_id
1 'polypeptide(L)'
;MIFAILSLCTEIPCGLPPFVDQMPKKQREELKEVWKNYQLGKNCGMEQAKTFEIVGKLSAEDKIRIFGAPPNNAIPPPVLFPEVTLPVIPLFIRTSSPKTKEIFDSILTNDTMEETEKFAAMEKFAVEVLTPAQLADFKIWIGGLKAQKAKIDAQIDALSDGASEILKQITELRLREKRILQTITPEIAAELSGLL
;
A
#
# COMPACT_ATOMS: atom_id res chain seq x y z
N MET A 1 -12.15 -5.63 3.80
CA MET A 1 -11.80 -5.37 2.39
C MET A 1 -10.71 -4.30 2.21
N ILE A 2 -10.03 -3.85 3.28
CA ILE A 2 -8.94 -2.85 3.22
C ILE A 2 -7.57 -3.50 3.00
N PHE A 3 -7.40 -4.76 3.44
CA PHE A 3 -6.10 -5.45 3.49
C PHE A 3 -5.64 -6.11 2.19
N ALA A 4 -6.46 -6.14 1.14
CA ALA A 4 -6.05 -6.69 -0.17
C ALA A 4 -5.02 -5.79 -0.89
N ILE A 5 -4.76 -4.60 -0.37
CA ILE A 5 -4.05 -3.54 -1.07
C ILE A 5 -2.52 -3.61 -0.88
N LEU A 6 -2.01 -4.33 0.13
CA LEU A 6 -0.56 -4.48 0.34
C LEU A 6 0.10 -5.53 -0.57
N SER A 7 -0.68 -6.42 -1.17
CA SER A 7 -0.17 -7.62 -1.86
C SER A 7 0.13 -7.42 -3.36
N LEU A 8 -0.06 -6.22 -3.91
CA LEU A 8 0.23 -5.91 -5.32
C LEU A 8 1.58 -5.17 -5.49
N CYS A 9 2.60 -5.54 -4.71
CA CYS A 9 3.92 -4.95 -4.84
C CYS A 9 4.70 -5.61 -6.00
N THR A 10 4.58 -5.08 -7.21
CA THR A 10 5.70 -5.20 -8.16
C THR A 10 6.87 -4.46 -7.54
N GLU A 11 7.92 -5.17 -7.15
CA GLU A 11 9.12 -4.55 -6.56
C GLU A 11 9.65 -3.48 -7.52
N ILE A 12 9.59 -2.21 -7.10
CA ILE A 12 10.21 -1.13 -7.85
C ILE A 12 11.72 -1.40 -7.82
N PRO A 13 12.38 -1.50 -8.99
CA PRO A 13 13.80 -1.82 -9.02
C PRO A 13 14.60 -0.73 -8.28
N CYS A 14 15.59 -1.16 -7.51
CA CYS A 14 16.52 -0.22 -6.91
C CYS A 14 17.47 0.35 -7.97
N GLY A 15 17.55 1.67 -8.05
CA GLY A 15 18.44 2.37 -8.97
C GLY A 15 17.89 3.74 -9.34
N LEU A 16 18.73 4.57 -9.96
CA LEU A 16 18.31 5.86 -10.48
C LEU A 16 17.17 5.64 -11.51
N PRO A 17 16.00 6.28 -11.36
CA PRO A 17 14.87 6.03 -12.23
C PRO A 17 15.16 6.39 -13.69
N PRO A 18 14.66 5.61 -14.68
CA PRO A 18 14.94 5.82 -16.10
C PRO A 18 14.37 7.13 -16.64
N PHE A 19 13.43 7.75 -15.94
CA PHE A 19 12.79 9.02 -16.32
C PHE A 19 13.55 10.26 -15.82
N VAL A 20 14.65 10.11 -15.07
CA VAL A 20 15.36 11.23 -14.42
C VAL A 20 15.70 12.36 -15.39
N ASP A 21 16.16 12.05 -16.60
CA ASP A 21 16.59 13.07 -17.56
C ASP A 21 15.41 13.82 -18.22
N GLN A 22 14.18 13.34 -18.04
CA GLN A 22 12.95 13.99 -18.51
C GLN A 22 12.37 14.98 -17.47
N MET A 23 12.88 14.94 -16.23
CA MET A 23 12.44 15.82 -15.15
C MET A 23 12.95 17.27 -15.32
N PRO A 24 12.26 18.27 -14.76
CA PRO A 24 12.78 19.64 -14.72
C PRO A 24 14.11 19.71 -13.98
N LYS A 25 14.96 20.69 -14.34
CA LYS A 25 16.37 20.76 -13.90
C LYS A 25 16.53 20.64 -12.38
N LYS A 26 15.70 21.35 -11.61
CA LYS A 26 15.74 21.34 -10.14
C LYS A 26 15.50 19.94 -9.57
N GLN A 27 14.39 19.31 -9.94
CA GLN A 27 14.01 17.98 -9.45
C GLN A 27 14.95 16.88 -9.98
N ARG A 28 15.51 17.07 -11.18
CA ARG A 28 16.52 16.17 -11.75
C ARG A 28 17.80 16.16 -10.93
N GLU A 29 18.32 17.34 -10.57
CA GLU A 29 19.52 17.47 -9.74
C GLU A 29 19.27 16.91 -8.34
N GLU A 30 18.11 17.22 -7.75
CA GLU A 30 17.69 16.66 -6.45
C GLU A 30 17.62 15.12 -6.49
N LEU A 31 17.06 14.55 -7.55
CA LEU A 31 16.97 13.10 -7.71
C LEU A 31 18.35 12.44 -7.92
N LYS A 32 19.23 13.04 -8.73
CA LYS A 32 20.61 12.54 -8.90
C LYS A 32 21.39 12.56 -7.59
N GLU A 33 21.19 13.60 -6.77
CA GLU A 33 21.80 13.72 -5.46
C GLU A 33 21.31 12.65 -4.47
N VAL A 34 20.02 12.32 -4.49
CA VAL A 34 19.44 11.24 -3.66
C VAL A 34 20.10 9.90 -3.95
N TRP A 35 20.33 9.57 -5.22
CA TRP A 35 20.84 8.26 -5.65
C TRP A 35 22.37 8.19 -5.77
N LYS A 36 23.10 9.31 -5.57
CA LYS A 36 24.56 9.39 -5.87
C LYS A 36 25.42 8.37 -5.11
N ASN A 37 25.00 7.99 -3.91
CA ASN A 37 25.75 7.09 -3.02
C ASN A 37 25.13 5.68 -2.96
N TYR A 38 24.10 5.40 -3.76
CA TYR A 38 23.44 4.10 -3.75
C TYR A 38 24.36 3.02 -4.33
N GLN A 39 24.36 1.83 -3.70
CA GLN A 39 25.15 0.68 -4.14
C GLN A 39 24.25 -0.48 -4.54
N LEU A 40 24.59 -1.14 -5.65
CA LEU A 40 23.84 -2.29 -6.15
C LEU A 40 23.73 -3.39 -5.09
N GLY A 41 22.52 -3.90 -4.88
CA GLY A 41 22.23 -4.94 -3.89
C GLY A 41 22.01 -4.44 -2.45
N LYS A 42 22.11 -3.12 -2.19
CA LYS A 42 21.67 -2.52 -0.92
C LYS A 42 20.18 -2.18 -0.95
N ASN A 43 19.57 -2.14 0.23
CA ASN A 43 18.21 -1.63 0.40
C ASN A 43 18.16 -0.17 -0.07
N CYS A 44 17.20 0.15 -0.95
CA CYS A 44 17.02 1.48 -1.54
C CYS A 44 15.75 2.19 -1.04
N GLY A 45 15.15 1.74 0.06
CA GLY A 45 13.84 2.21 0.50
C GLY A 45 13.79 3.71 0.78
N MET A 46 14.90 4.27 1.27
CA MET A 46 15.05 5.71 1.53
C MET A 46 15.14 6.51 0.23
N GLU A 47 15.95 6.05 -0.72
CA GLU A 47 16.17 6.68 -2.02
C GLU A 47 14.88 6.66 -2.84
N GLN A 48 14.19 5.53 -2.83
CA GLN A 48 12.89 5.44 -3.48
C GLN A 48 11.88 6.36 -2.78
N ALA A 49 11.82 6.40 -1.45
CA ALA A 49 10.88 7.29 -0.76
C ALA A 49 11.08 8.77 -1.12
N LYS A 50 12.33 9.24 -1.11
CA LYS A 50 12.66 10.59 -1.56
C LYS A 50 12.32 10.80 -3.03
N THR A 51 12.49 9.79 -3.88
CA THR A 51 12.07 9.83 -5.29
C THR A 51 10.57 10.11 -5.40
N PHE A 52 9.73 9.42 -4.63
CA PHE A 52 8.29 9.67 -4.63
C PHE A 52 7.93 11.07 -4.13
N GLU A 53 8.65 11.58 -3.13
CA GLU A 53 8.46 12.95 -2.64
C GLU A 53 8.78 13.98 -3.75
N ILE A 54 9.89 13.80 -4.46
CA ILE A 54 10.30 14.69 -5.57
C ILE A 54 9.29 14.61 -6.72
N VAL A 55 8.87 13.40 -7.11
CA VAL A 55 7.86 13.20 -8.16
C VAL A 55 6.50 13.76 -7.74
N GLY A 56 6.14 13.66 -6.47
CA GLY A 56 4.91 14.22 -5.90
C GLY A 56 4.81 15.73 -6.10
N LYS A 57 5.94 16.44 -5.99
CA LYS A 57 6.07 17.89 -6.17
C LYS A 57 6.03 18.37 -7.64
N LEU A 58 6.00 17.46 -8.62
CA LEU A 58 5.89 17.83 -10.03
C LEU A 58 4.49 18.37 -10.37
N SER A 59 4.43 19.31 -11.32
CA SER A 59 3.16 19.81 -11.85
C SER A 59 2.41 18.73 -12.64
N ALA A 60 1.12 18.94 -12.89
CA ALA A 60 0.33 18.00 -13.69
C ALA A 60 0.89 17.88 -15.12
N GLU A 61 1.33 18.99 -15.70
CA GLU A 61 1.92 19.06 -17.04
C GLU A 61 3.25 18.31 -17.09
N ASP A 62 4.10 18.47 -16.09
CA ASP A 62 5.35 17.72 -15.98
C ASP A 62 5.09 16.23 -15.81
N LYS A 63 4.11 15.85 -14.99
CA LYS A 63 3.70 14.45 -14.81
C LYS A 63 3.18 13.84 -16.11
N ILE A 64 2.34 14.55 -16.86
CA ILE A 64 1.84 14.09 -18.16
C ILE A 64 2.98 13.95 -19.18
N ARG A 65 3.94 14.89 -19.20
CA ARG A 65 5.08 14.84 -20.11
C ARG A 65 6.00 13.64 -19.83
N ILE A 66 6.20 13.31 -18.56
CA ILE A 66 7.14 12.27 -18.12
C ILE A 66 6.48 10.88 -18.11
N PHE A 67 5.23 10.78 -17.68
CA PHE A 67 4.53 9.50 -17.44
C PHE A 67 3.42 9.22 -18.45
N GLY A 68 3.12 10.15 -19.36
CA GLY A 68 2.00 10.07 -20.29
C GLY A 68 0.70 10.62 -19.70
N ALA A 69 -0.27 10.89 -20.58
CA ALA A 69 -1.62 11.25 -20.16
C ALA A 69 -2.32 10.03 -19.53
N PRO A 70 -3.06 10.21 -18.43
CA PRO A 70 -3.93 9.15 -17.94
C PRO A 70 -4.94 8.75 -19.04
N PRO A 71 -5.31 7.47 -19.18
CA PRO A 71 -6.19 7.02 -20.25
C PRO A 71 -7.56 7.71 -20.17
N ASN A 72 -7.97 8.36 -21.26
CA ASN A 72 -9.19 9.20 -21.40
C ASN A 72 -10.53 8.47 -21.15
N ASN A 73 -10.53 7.14 -20.99
CA ASN A 73 -11.70 6.30 -20.72
C ASN A 73 -11.68 5.62 -19.35
N ALA A 74 -10.86 6.11 -18.41
CA ALA A 74 -11.12 5.79 -17.02
C ALA A 74 -12.44 6.47 -16.62
N ILE A 75 -13.55 5.74 -16.79
CA ILE A 75 -14.68 5.86 -15.86
C ILE A 75 -14.02 5.99 -14.49
N PRO A 76 -14.20 7.10 -13.73
CA PRO A 76 -13.71 7.11 -12.36
C PRO A 76 -14.30 5.85 -11.74
N PRO A 77 -13.47 4.87 -11.29
CA PRO A 77 -14.00 3.64 -10.74
C PRO A 77 -15.09 4.06 -9.76
N PRO A 78 -16.32 3.52 -9.87
CA PRO A 78 -17.43 3.96 -9.04
C PRO A 78 -16.89 4.10 -7.63
N VAL A 79 -17.01 5.31 -7.08
CA VAL A 79 -16.36 5.76 -5.86
C VAL A 79 -17.00 5.02 -4.68
N LEU A 80 -16.79 3.70 -4.61
CA LEU A 80 -17.04 2.88 -3.43
C LEU A 80 -15.94 3.08 -2.40
N PHE A 81 -14.83 3.73 -2.78
CA PHE A 81 -13.77 4.12 -1.88
C PHE A 81 -13.39 5.58 -2.20
N PRO A 82 -13.52 6.52 -1.26
CA PRO A 82 -13.01 7.87 -1.44
C PRO A 82 -11.49 7.76 -1.63
N GLU A 83 -11.02 8.18 -2.82
CA GLU A 83 -9.62 8.51 -3.11
C GLU A 83 -8.59 7.52 -2.54
N VAL A 84 -8.58 6.29 -3.04
CA VAL A 84 -7.37 5.45 -2.93
C VAL A 84 -6.36 6.01 -3.93
N THR A 85 -5.70 7.11 -3.54
CA THR A 85 -4.32 7.35 -3.95
C THR A 85 -3.60 6.02 -3.79
N LEU A 86 -2.89 5.55 -4.83
CA LEU A 86 -2.09 4.31 -4.80
C LEU A 86 -1.53 4.11 -3.39
N PRO A 87 -1.69 2.94 -2.76
CA PRO A 87 -1.27 2.75 -1.37
C PRO A 87 0.19 3.14 -1.26
N VAL A 88 0.44 4.31 -0.69
CA VAL A 88 1.79 4.76 -0.42
C VAL A 88 2.28 3.79 0.63
N ILE A 89 3.09 2.81 0.20
CA ILE A 89 3.77 1.91 1.14
C ILE A 89 4.43 2.86 2.15
N PRO A 90 4.04 2.80 3.42
CA PRO A 90 4.46 3.83 4.37
C PRO A 90 5.97 3.78 4.51
N LEU A 91 6.58 4.93 4.78
CA LEU A 91 8.04 5.09 4.75
C LEU A 91 8.72 4.09 5.69
N PHE A 92 8.10 3.81 6.84
CA PHE A 92 8.61 2.83 7.78
C PHE A 92 8.71 1.43 7.16
N ILE A 93 7.75 0.98 6.35
CA ILE A 93 7.81 -0.32 5.66
C ILE A 93 8.88 -0.29 4.58
N ARG A 94 8.97 0.77 3.78
CA ARG A 94 9.94 0.85 2.67
C ARG A 94 11.37 0.71 3.15
N THR A 95 11.67 1.39 4.25
CA THR A 95 13.01 1.54 4.84
C THR A 95 13.32 0.46 5.87
N SER A 96 12.34 -0.38 6.22
CA SER A 96 12.52 -1.51 7.12
C SER A 96 13.34 -2.63 6.50
N SER A 97 13.94 -3.46 7.35
CA SER A 97 14.60 -4.70 6.94
C SER A 97 13.61 -5.70 6.34
N PRO A 98 14.00 -6.60 5.43
CA PRO A 98 13.11 -7.62 4.87
C PRO A 98 12.37 -8.41 5.95
N LYS A 99 13.08 -8.86 6.99
CA LYS A 99 12.50 -9.58 8.13
C LYS A 99 11.46 -8.76 8.90
N THR A 100 11.68 -7.46 9.06
CA THR A 100 10.71 -6.56 9.68
C THR A 100 9.43 -6.46 8.84
N LYS A 101 9.57 -6.37 7.51
CA LYS A 101 8.42 -6.33 6.58
C LYS A 101 7.61 -7.61 6.64
N GLU A 102 8.26 -8.78 6.58
CA GLU A 102 7.59 -10.08 6.67
C GLU A 102 6.74 -10.21 7.94
N ILE A 103 7.22 -9.69 9.08
CA ILE A 103 6.45 -9.74 10.32
C ILE A 103 5.22 -8.82 10.26
N PHE A 104 5.36 -7.57 9.77
CA PHE A 104 4.21 -6.70 9.56
C PHE A 104 3.20 -7.33 8.60
N ASP A 105 3.66 -7.89 7.49
CA ASP A 105 2.80 -8.57 6.53
C ASP A 105 2.08 -9.75 7.18
N SER A 106 2.79 -10.59 7.95
CA SER A 106 2.17 -11.73 8.64
C SER A 106 1.07 -11.32 9.62
N ILE A 107 1.25 -10.22 10.37
CA ILE A 107 0.23 -9.70 11.28
C ILE A 107 -0.98 -9.21 10.48
N LEU A 108 -0.74 -8.51 9.38
CA LEU A 108 -1.78 -7.92 8.54
C LEU A 108 -2.59 -8.98 7.79
N THR A 109 -1.94 -10.03 7.30
CA THR A 109 -2.56 -11.12 6.54
C THR A 109 -3.20 -12.18 7.42
N ASN A 110 -2.88 -12.22 8.72
CA ASN A 110 -3.45 -13.19 9.65
C ASN A 110 -4.98 -13.06 9.67
N ASP A 111 -5.69 -14.08 9.24
CA ASP A 111 -7.14 -14.08 9.10
C ASP A 111 -7.89 -14.53 10.35
N THR A 112 -7.17 -15.03 11.36
CA THR A 112 -7.73 -15.40 12.66
C THR A 112 -7.71 -14.25 13.65
N MET A 113 -7.03 -13.14 13.34
CA MET A 113 -6.95 -11.96 14.20
C MET A 113 -7.98 -10.91 13.82
N GLU A 114 -8.66 -10.38 14.82
CA GLU A 114 -9.51 -9.21 14.66
C GLU A 114 -8.67 -7.96 14.34
N GLU A 115 -9.27 -7.00 13.65
CA GLU A 115 -8.54 -5.82 13.16
C GLU A 115 -7.93 -4.99 14.30
N THR A 116 -8.61 -4.89 15.43
CA THR A 116 -8.12 -4.22 16.63
C THR A 116 -6.91 -4.94 17.25
N GLU A 117 -6.91 -6.27 17.23
CA GLU A 117 -5.80 -7.10 17.69
C GLU A 117 -4.59 -6.95 16.77
N LYS A 118 -4.81 -6.88 15.46
CA LYS A 118 -3.74 -6.61 14.48
C LYS A 118 -3.09 -5.26 14.74
N PHE A 119 -3.88 -4.23 14.99
CA PHE A 119 -3.34 -2.90 15.31
C PHE A 119 -2.50 -2.93 16.58
N ALA A 120 -2.97 -3.57 17.64
CA ALA A 120 -2.21 -3.72 18.88
C ALA A 120 -0.92 -4.52 18.70
N ALA A 121 -0.97 -5.62 17.94
CA ALA A 121 0.20 -6.44 17.64
C ALA A 121 1.25 -5.68 16.83
N MET A 122 0.83 -4.92 15.81
CA MET A 122 1.72 -4.05 15.04
C MET A 122 2.33 -2.95 15.91
N GLU A 123 1.55 -2.31 16.78
CA GLU A 123 2.07 -1.26 17.67
C GLU A 123 3.12 -1.80 18.63
N LYS A 124 2.87 -2.97 19.22
CA LYS A 124 3.84 -3.65 20.08
C LYS A 124 5.14 -3.94 19.32
N PHE A 125 5.03 -4.59 18.17
CA PHE A 125 6.19 -4.94 17.34
C PHE A 125 6.97 -3.69 16.90
N ALA A 126 6.26 -2.65 16.47
CA ALA A 126 6.86 -1.41 15.99
C ALA A 126 7.75 -0.72 17.04
N VAL A 127 7.33 -0.69 18.30
CA VAL A 127 8.13 -0.09 19.40
C VAL A 127 9.43 -0.85 19.64
N GLU A 128 9.45 -2.16 19.40
CA GLU A 128 10.61 -3.01 19.65
C GLU A 128 11.65 -2.94 18.52
N VAL A 129 11.21 -2.76 17.26
CA VAL A 129 12.09 -2.95 16.08
C VAL A 129 12.33 -1.72 15.22
N LEU A 130 11.46 -0.71 15.29
CA LEU A 130 11.58 0.46 14.42
C LEU A 130 12.53 1.51 15.00
N THR A 131 13.30 2.14 14.13
CA THR A 131 14.08 3.33 14.48
C THR A 131 13.16 4.50 14.85
N PRO A 132 13.63 5.55 15.57
CA PRO A 132 12.79 6.69 15.93
C PRO A 132 12.10 7.37 14.73
N ALA A 133 12.78 7.49 13.59
CA ALA A 133 12.21 8.06 12.37
C ALA A 133 11.11 7.16 11.78
N GLN A 134 11.35 5.84 11.74
CA GLN A 134 10.36 4.87 11.26
C GLN A 134 9.16 4.78 12.21
N LEU A 135 9.38 4.84 13.52
CA LEU A 135 8.31 4.79 14.51
C LEU A 135 7.40 6.02 14.43
N ALA A 136 7.96 7.20 14.13
CA ALA A 136 7.17 8.41 13.90
C ALA A 136 6.23 8.26 12.68
N ASP A 137 6.76 7.77 11.56
CA ASP A 137 5.97 7.49 10.35
C ASP A 137 4.92 6.39 10.59
N PHE A 138 5.29 5.31 11.27
CA PHE A 138 4.37 4.24 11.68
C PHE A 138 3.20 4.78 12.50
N LYS A 139 3.46 5.66 13.48
CA LYS A 139 2.41 6.24 14.34
C LYS A 139 1.40 7.06 13.53
N ILE A 140 1.85 7.79 12.52
CA ILE A 140 0.97 8.54 11.61
C ILE A 140 0.11 7.56 10.82
N TRP A 141 0.74 6.54 10.23
CA TRP A 141 0.05 5.54 9.40
C TRP A 141 -0.99 4.73 10.19
N ILE A 142 -0.63 4.17 11.36
CA ILE A 142 -1.55 3.37 12.17
C ILE A 142 -2.69 4.22 12.76
N GLY A 143 -2.42 5.49 13.08
CA GLY A 143 -3.44 6.45 13.49
C GLY A 143 -4.46 6.70 12.37
N GLY A 144 -3.99 6.85 11.13
CA GLY A 144 -4.84 6.99 9.95
C GLY A 144 -5.74 5.77 9.72
N LEU A 145 -5.17 4.55 9.83
CA LEU A 145 -5.95 3.31 9.72
C LEU A 145 -7.02 3.19 10.80
N LYS A 146 -6.67 3.49 12.07
CA LYS A 146 -7.63 3.46 13.18
C LYS A 146 -8.77 4.46 12.97
N ALA A 147 -8.46 5.68 12.51
CA ALA A 147 -9.47 6.70 12.22
C ALA A 147 -10.38 6.29 11.04
N GLN A 148 -9.81 5.72 9.98
CA GLN A 148 -10.58 5.21 8.84
C GLN A 148 -11.50 4.06 9.26
N LYS A 149 -10.99 3.12 10.07
CA LYS A 149 -11.79 2.04 10.64
C LYS A 149 -12.97 2.60 11.42
N ALA A 150 -12.73 3.50 12.37
CA ALA A 150 -13.78 4.09 13.19
C ALA A 150 -14.86 4.80 12.34
N LYS A 151 -14.45 5.48 11.25
CA LYS A 151 -15.39 6.10 10.31
C LYS A 151 -16.26 5.06 9.59
N ILE A 152 -15.67 3.94 9.16
CA ILE A 152 -16.40 2.87 8.48
C ILE A 152 -17.34 2.16 9.47
N ASP A 153 -16.88 1.85 10.67
CA ASP A 153 -17.70 1.22 11.71
C ASP A 153 -18.93 2.11 12.02
N ALA A 154 -18.74 3.42 12.16
CA ALA A 154 -19.86 4.36 12.34
C ALA A 154 -20.81 4.43 11.14
N GLN A 155 -20.30 4.26 9.90
CA GLN A 155 -21.15 4.17 8.71
C GLN A 155 -21.96 2.88 8.68
N ILE A 156 -21.37 1.76 9.12
CA ILE A 156 -22.03 0.45 9.22
C ILE A 156 -23.13 0.52 10.27
N ASP A 157 -22.86 1.11 11.44
CA ASP A 157 -23.83 1.27 12.53
C ASP A 157 -25.03 2.16 12.13
N ALA A 158 -24.85 3.03 11.13
CA ALA A 158 -25.88 3.93 10.61
C ALA A 158 -26.66 3.36 9.41
N LEU A 159 -26.38 2.13 8.97
CA LEU A 159 -27.09 1.50 7.85
C LEU A 159 -28.54 1.18 8.20
N SER A 160 -29.40 1.20 7.17
CA SER A 160 -30.76 0.65 7.29
C SER A 160 -30.73 -0.87 7.37
N ASP A 161 -31.78 -1.48 7.93
CA ASP A 161 -31.87 -2.94 8.05
C ASP A 161 -31.63 -3.68 6.74
N GLY A 162 -32.21 -3.18 5.63
CA GLY A 162 -32.02 -3.76 4.29
C GLY A 162 -30.57 -3.63 3.78
N ALA A 163 -29.91 -2.51 4.05
CA ALA A 163 -28.52 -2.31 3.67
C ALA A 163 -27.56 -3.15 4.54
N SER A 164 -27.83 -3.26 5.84
CA SER A 164 -27.09 -4.10 6.79
C SER A 164 -27.16 -5.58 6.40
N GLU A 165 -28.35 -6.06 6.03
CA GLU A 165 -28.53 -7.44 5.57
C GLU A 165 -27.76 -7.73 4.28
N ILE A 166 -27.80 -6.81 3.29
CA ILE A 166 -27.00 -6.94 2.06
C ILE A 166 -25.50 -6.92 2.39
N LEU A 167 -25.04 -6.02 3.25
CA LEU A 167 -23.64 -5.94 3.66
C LEU A 167 -23.17 -7.24 4.32
N LYS A 168 -24.01 -7.84 5.18
CA LYS A 168 -23.73 -9.14 5.80
C LYS A 168 -23.57 -10.23 4.75
N GLN A 169 -24.50 -10.34 3.80
CA GLN A 169 -24.43 -11.32 2.71
C GLN A 169 -23.18 -11.15 1.85
N ILE A 170 -22.83 -9.91 1.49
CA ILE A 170 -21.59 -9.60 0.77
C ILE A 170 -20.37 -10.03 1.59
N THR A 171 -20.37 -9.75 2.89
CA THR A 171 -19.26 -10.11 3.79
C THR A 171 -19.06 -11.62 3.86
N GLU A 172 -20.15 -12.38 4.02
CA GLU A 172 -20.12 -13.84 4.02
C GLU A 172 -19.64 -14.42 2.69
N LEU A 173 -20.08 -13.84 1.57
CA LEU A 173 -19.62 -14.22 0.22
C LEU A 173 -18.11 -14.03 0.09
N ARG A 174 -17.59 -12.87 0.51
CA ARG A 174 -16.15 -12.57 0.46
C ARG A 174 -15.32 -13.49 1.36
N LEU A 175 -15.84 -13.85 2.53
CA LEU A 175 -15.19 -14.83 3.41
C LEU A 175 -15.17 -16.22 2.78
N ARG A 176 -16.22 -16.60 2.04
CA ARG A 176 -16.25 -17.87 1.30
C ARG A 176 -15.27 -17.87 0.13
N GLU A 177 -15.27 -16.81 -0.68
CA GLU A 177 -14.33 -16.60 -1.77
C GLU A 177 -12.88 -16.74 -1.27
N LYS A 178 -12.54 -16.03 -0.19
CA LYS A 178 -11.21 -16.11 0.42
C LYS A 178 -10.83 -17.54 0.84
N ARG A 179 -11.75 -18.27 1.50
CA ARG A 179 -11.49 -19.66 1.92
C ARG A 179 -11.22 -20.56 0.72
N ILE A 180 -11.95 -20.40 -0.38
CA ILE A 180 -11.70 -21.16 -1.62
C ILE A 180 -10.31 -20.84 -2.15
N LEU A 181 -9.95 -19.55 -2.26
CA LEU A 181 -8.64 -19.12 -2.74
C LEU A 181 -7.49 -19.67 -1.87
N GLN A 182 -7.68 -19.80 -0.54
CA GLN A 182 -6.70 -20.40 0.36
C GLN A 182 -6.49 -21.91 0.17
N THR A 183 -7.45 -22.60 -0.45
CA THR A 183 -7.32 -24.04 -0.76
C THR A 183 -6.63 -24.31 -2.10
N ILE A 184 -6.40 -23.28 -2.92
CA ILE A 184 -5.77 -23.42 -4.23
C ILE A 184 -4.29 -23.79 -4.03
N THR A 185 -3.88 -24.93 -4.58
CA THR A 185 -2.48 -25.35 -4.60
C THR A 185 -1.72 -24.65 -5.72
N PRO A 186 -0.38 -24.59 -5.69
CA PRO A 186 0.41 -23.97 -6.76
C PRO A 186 0.11 -24.54 -8.16
N GLU A 187 -0.19 -25.83 -8.26
CA GLU A 187 -0.54 -26.50 -9.51
C GLU A 187 -1.87 -25.99 -10.06
N ILE A 188 -2.90 -25.92 -9.20
CA ILE A 188 -4.21 -25.39 -9.57
C ILE A 188 -4.12 -23.89 -9.87
N ALA A 189 -3.31 -23.14 -9.12
CA ALA A 189 -3.08 -21.72 -9.37
C ALA A 189 -2.45 -21.48 -10.74
N ALA A 190 -1.54 -22.36 -11.18
CA ALA A 190 -0.93 -22.28 -12.50
C ALA A 190 -1.96 -22.56 -13.61
N GLU A 191 -2.85 -23.55 -13.44
CA GLU A 191 -3.93 -23.83 -14.39
C GLU A 191 -4.97 -22.70 -14.46
N LEU A 192 -5.25 -22.04 -13.34
CA LEU A 192 -6.19 -20.91 -13.24
C LEU A 192 -5.55 -19.56 -13.60
N SER A 193 -4.25 -19.53 -13.89
CA SER A 193 -3.51 -18.30 -14.17
C SER A 193 -4.08 -17.59 -15.41
N GLY A 194 -4.48 -16.32 -15.23
CA GLY A 194 -5.09 -15.51 -16.28
C GLY A 194 -6.61 -15.69 -16.45
N LEU A 195 -7.24 -16.55 -15.64
CA LEU A 195 -8.69 -16.77 -15.62
C LEU A 195 -9.37 -16.20 -14.37
N LEU A 196 -8.62 -16.08 -13.27
CA LEU A 196 -9.00 -15.46 -12.00
C LEU A 196 -8.16 -14.19 -11.78
#